data_AF-A0A660YLX0-F1
#
_entry.id   AF-A0A660YLX0-F1
#
_cell.length_a   1.000
_cell.length_b   1.000
_cell.length_c   1.000
_cell.angle_alpha   90.00
_cell.angle_beta   90.00
_cell.angle_gamma   90.00
#
_symmetry.space_group_name_H-M   'P 1'
#
loop_
_entity.id
_entity.type
_entity.pdbx_description
1 polymer ?
#
loop_
_entity_poly.entity_id
_entity_poly.type
_entity_poly.pdbx_seq_one_letter_code
_entity_poly.pdbx_strand_id
1 'polypeptide(L)'
;MNYSVKSKNMKKDYGKGHTHIEALRGVSFNIKSGEFISFVGPSGSGKSTLLNMIGGMDTPTSGSLFVGGKDLTKASRAELVQHRRHTVGMIFQSFNLIPDLSAVGNVEFAMIFGGVPAKKRHALASDLLEKV
;
A
#
# COMPACT_ATOMS: atom_id res chain seq x y z
N MET A 1 -7.74 -20.17 8.33
CA MET A 1 -6.66 -19.86 7.36
C MET A 1 -6.32 -18.39 7.48
N ASN A 2 -5.06 -18.03 7.76
CA ASN A 2 -4.65 -16.64 7.99
C ASN A 2 -4.24 -15.99 6.66
N TYR A 3 -5.17 -15.26 6.05
CA TYR A 3 -4.89 -14.45 4.86
C TYR A 3 -4.41 -13.05 5.26
N SER A 4 -3.34 -12.58 4.63
CA SER A 4 -2.83 -11.20 4.78
C SER A 4 -3.62 -10.23 3.91
N VAL A 5 -4.14 -10.68 2.76
CA VAL A 5 -5.01 -9.90 1.88
C VAL A 5 -6.16 -10.78 1.40
N LYS A 6 -7.37 -10.23 1.38
CA LYS A 6 -8.56 -10.88 0.82
C LYS A 6 -9.40 -9.85 0.09
N SER A 7 -9.72 -10.12 -1.16
CA SER A 7 -10.65 -9.33 -1.96
C SER A 7 -11.82 -10.19 -2.44
N LYS A 8 -13.01 -9.58 -2.52
CA LYS A 8 -14.19 -10.22 -3.09
C LYS A 8 -14.92 -9.21 -3.97
N ASN A 9 -14.99 -9.53 -5.26
CA ASN A 9 -15.59 -8.73 -6.32
C ASN A 9 -15.18 -7.25 -6.23
N MET A 10 -13.90 -7.00 -5.91
CA MET A 10 -13.37 -5.66 -5.70
C MET A 10 -13.34 -4.91 -7.02
N LYS A 11 -14.07 -3.80 -7.08
CA LYS A 11 -14.17 -2.92 -8.25
C LYS A 11 -13.63 -1.55 -7.95
N LYS A 12 -13.10 -0.91 -8.99
CA LYS A 12 -12.71 0.49 -8.94
C LYS A 12 -13.10 1.19 -10.22
N ASP A 13 -13.91 2.22 -10.06
CA ASP A 13 -14.37 3.09 -11.12
C ASP A 13 -13.90 4.52 -10.85
N TYR A 14 -13.42 5.19 -11.88
CA TYR A 14 -13.03 6.61 -11.86
C TYR A 14 -13.93 7.43 -12.77
N GLY A 15 -14.10 8.71 -12.45
CA GLY A 15 -14.90 9.64 -13.25
C GLY A 15 -16.41 9.37 -13.19
N LYS A 16 -17.17 10.10 -14.01
CA LYS A 16 -18.63 9.98 -14.16
C LYS A 16 -19.03 10.28 -15.61
N GLY A 17 -20.19 9.77 -16.03
CA GLY A 17 -20.73 10.00 -17.37
C GLY A 17 -19.74 9.59 -18.46
N HIS A 18 -19.44 10.51 -19.39
CA HIS A 18 -18.50 10.27 -20.49
C HIS A 18 -17.03 10.05 -20.08
N THR A 19 -16.68 10.35 -18.83
CA THR A 19 -15.31 10.13 -18.29
C THR A 19 -15.21 8.86 -17.43
N HIS A 20 -16.26 8.04 -17.41
CA HIS A 20 -16.29 6.83 -16.59
C HIS A 20 -15.30 5.78 -17.08
N ILE A 21 -14.43 5.32 -16.17
CA ILE A 21 -13.42 4.29 -16.44
C ILE A 21 -13.51 3.23 -15.35
N GLU A 22 -13.82 1.98 -15.77
CA GLU A 22 -13.76 0.81 -14.91
C GLU A 22 -12.30 0.30 -14.82
N ALA A 23 -11.52 0.85 -13.91
CA ALA A 23 -10.11 0.49 -13.73
C ALA A 23 -9.92 -0.92 -13.16
N LEU A 24 -10.88 -1.41 -12.35
CA LEU A 24 -10.93 -2.80 -11.90
C LEU A 24 -12.35 -3.34 -11.96
N ARG A 25 -12.52 -4.48 -12.61
CA ARG A 25 -13.82 -5.05 -12.98
C ARG A 25 -14.25 -6.25 -12.13
N GLY A 26 -13.97 -6.21 -10.83
CA GLY A 26 -14.47 -7.21 -9.88
C GLY A 26 -13.49 -8.34 -9.64
N VAL A 27 -12.33 -8.02 -9.06
CA VAL A 27 -11.26 -8.98 -8.77
C VAL A 27 -11.52 -9.66 -7.42
N SER A 28 -11.37 -10.99 -7.38
CA SER A 28 -11.46 -11.79 -6.16
C SER A 28 -10.22 -12.66 -6.02
N PHE A 29 -9.50 -12.52 -4.90
CA PHE A 29 -8.33 -13.35 -4.60
C PHE A 29 -8.06 -13.35 -3.09
N ASN A 30 -7.25 -14.30 -2.64
CA ASN A 30 -6.73 -14.35 -1.27
C ASN A 30 -5.21 -14.56 -1.31
N ILE A 31 -4.46 -13.81 -0.51
CA ILE A 31 -3.02 -13.93 -0.31
C ILE A 31 -2.78 -14.35 1.13
N LYS A 32 -2.03 -15.41 1.35
CA LYS A 32 -1.65 -15.88 2.69
C LYS A 32 -0.50 -15.04 3.24
N SER A 33 -0.39 -15.01 4.56
CA SER A 33 0.77 -14.37 5.19
C SER A 33 2.07 -15.06 4.75
N GLY A 34 3.08 -14.27 4.41
CA GLY A 34 4.40 -14.74 3.97
C GLY A 34 4.50 -15.14 2.49
N GLU A 35 3.42 -15.04 1.71
CA GLU A 35 3.48 -15.32 0.28
C GLU A 35 4.20 -14.20 -0.49
N PHE A 36 5.08 -14.59 -1.40
CA PHE A 36 5.66 -13.73 -2.42
C PHE A 36 4.90 -13.92 -3.72
N ILE A 37 4.26 -12.85 -4.21
CA ILE A 37 3.38 -12.91 -5.37
C ILE A 37 3.74 -11.84 -6.40
N SER A 38 3.32 -12.05 -7.65
CA SER A 38 3.47 -11.08 -8.73
C SER A 38 2.13 -10.87 -9.45
N PHE A 39 1.81 -9.61 -9.75
CA PHE A 39 0.71 -9.24 -10.61
C PHE A 39 1.25 -8.86 -11.98
N VAL A 40 0.99 -9.68 -12.99
CA VAL A 40 1.50 -9.50 -14.36
C VAL A 40 0.34 -9.15 -15.30
N GLY A 41 0.57 -8.22 -16.23
CA GLY A 41 -0.41 -7.82 -17.24
C GLY A 41 0.01 -6.57 -18.00
N PRO A 42 -0.66 -6.22 -19.11
CA PRO A 42 -0.31 -5.07 -19.94
C PRO A 42 -0.45 -3.73 -19.21
N SER A 43 0.19 -2.67 -19.72
CA SER A 43 -0.02 -1.31 -19.17
C SER A 43 -1.51 -0.95 -19.20
N GLY A 44 -1.99 -0.25 -18.16
CA GLY A 44 -3.40 0.11 -18.02
C GLY A 44 -4.34 -1.00 -17.51
N SER A 45 -3.85 -2.22 -17.25
CA SER A 45 -4.69 -3.34 -16.78
C SER A 45 -5.21 -3.23 -15.32
N GLY A 46 -5.01 -2.09 -14.65
CA GLY A 46 -5.45 -1.88 -13.27
C GLY A 46 -4.52 -2.39 -12.16
N LYS A 47 -3.31 -2.87 -12.48
CA LYS A 47 -2.34 -3.36 -11.46
C LYS A 47 -2.01 -2.32 -10.41
N SER A 48 -1.64 -1.11 -10.83
CA SER A 48 -1.32 -0.02 -9.90
C SER A 48 -2.54 0.39 -9.09
N THR A 49 -3.74 0.38 -9.69
CA THR A 49 -5.00 0.60 -8.98
C THR A 49 -5.23 -0.46 -7.89
N LEU A 50 -4.97 -1.73 -8.19
CA LEU A 50 -5.08 -2.84 -7.24
C LEU A 50 -4.10 -2.65 -6.08
N LEU A 51 -2.82 -2.38 -6.38
CA LEU A 51 -1.79 -2.14 -5.36
C LEU A 51 -2.11 -0.91 -4.52
N ASN A 52 -2.65 0.15 -5.12
CA ASN A 52 -3.05 1.37 -4.42
C ASN A 52 -4.18 1.12 -3.41
N MET A 53 -5.13 0.25 -3.74
CA MET A 53 -6.20 -0.12 -2.81
C MET A 53 -5.69 -1.03 -1.69
N ILE A 54 -4.84 -2.02 -1.99
CA ILE A 54 -4.19 -2.86 -0.94
C ILE A 54 -3.38 -1.97 0.02
N GLY A 55 -2.65 -1.01 -0.52
CA GLY A 55 -1.87 -0.05 0.26
C GLY A 55 -2.71 1.02 0.97
N GLY A 56 -4.03 1.06 0.77
CA GLY A 56 -4.93 2.03 1.40
C GLY A 56 -4.67 3.49 0.97
N MET A 57 -4.17 3.71 -0.25
CA MET A 57 -4.14 5.05 -0.89
C MET A 57 -5.45 5.37 -1.60
N ASP A 58 -6.22 4.34 -1.93
CA ASP A 58 -7.51 4.45 -2.58
C ASP A 58 -8.48 3.41 -1.98
N THR A 59 -9.78 3.60 -2.19
CA THR A 59 -10.83 2.70 -1.70
C THR A 59 -11.62 2.09 -2.86
N PRO A 60 -12.08 0.84 -2.75
CA PRO A 60 -12.96 0.23 -3.74
C PRO A 60 -14.22 1.09 -3.97
N THR A 61 -14.69 1.15 -5.22
CA THR A 61 -16.01 1.72 -5.51
C THR A 61 -17.12 0.74 -5.09
N SER A 62 -16.86 -0.56 -5.22
CA SER A 62 -17.72 -1.62 -4.70
C SER A 62 -16.94 -2.92 -4.47
N GLY A 63 -17.60 -3.92 -3.87
CA GLY A 63 -16.97 -5.16 -3.42
C GLY A 63 -16.40 -5.02 -2.01
N SER A 64 -15.40 -5.84 -1.67
CA SER A 64 -14.75 -5.76 -0.36
C SER A 64 -13.25 -6.05 -0.43
N LEU A 65 -12.50 -5.43 0.47
CA LEU A 65 -11.06 -5.60 0.63
C LEU A 65 -10.69 -5.66 2.12
N PHE A 66 -10.01 -6.74 2.49
CA PHE A 66 -9.45 -6.94 3.82
C PHE A 66 -7.93 -7.07 3.74
N VAL A 67 -7.21 -6.36 4.60
CA VAL A 67 -5.75 -6.44 4.70
C VAL A 67 -5.35 -6.51 6.17
N GLY A 68 -4.50 -7.47 6.53
CA GLY A 68 -4.09 -7.69 7.93
C GLY A 68 -5.26 -7.94 8.88
N GLY A 69 -6.34 -8.55 8.38
CA GLY A 69 -7.57 -8.78 9.14
C GLY A 69 -8.51 -7.56 9.26
N LYS A 70 -8.13 -6.39 8.75
CA LYS A 70 -8.94 -5.16 8.78
C LYS A 70 -9.72 -4.97 7.47
N ASP A 71 -11.00 -4.63 7.57
CA ASP A 71 -11.79 -4.20 6.41
C ASP A 71 -11.40 -2.79 5.98
N LEU A 72 -10.85 -2.64 4.78
CA LEU A 72 -10.48 -1.35 4.21
C LEU A 72 -11.60 -0.71 3.38
N THR A 73 -12.65 -1.47 3.07
CA THR A 73 -13.77 -1.01 2.23
C THR A 73 -14.49 0.20 2.81
N LYS A 74 -14.60 0.25 4.14
CA LYS A 74 -15.30 1.30 4.90
C LYS A 74 -14.37 2.05 5.86
N ALA A 75 -13.06 1.86 5.73
CA ALA A 75 -12.10 2.48 6.62
C ALA A 75 -12.18 4.00 6.47
N SER A 76 -12.28 4.68 7.61
CA SER A 76 -12.16 6.13 7.69
C SER A 76 -10.76 6.60 7.24
N ARG A 77 -10.64 7.90 6.95
CA ARG A 77 -9.34 8.49 6.60
C ARG A 77 -8.27 8.24 7.66
N ALA A 78 -8.64 8.32 8.95
CA ALA A 78 -7.74 8.05 10.06
C ALA A 78 -7.30 6.58 10.07
N GLU A 79 -8.22 5.65 9.83
CA GLU A 79 -7.93 4.22 9.76
C GLU A 79 -7.02 3.85 8.60
N LEU A 80 -7.18 4.50 7.45
CA LEU A 80 -6.29 4.35 6.29
C LEU A 80 -4.88 4.91 6.55
N VAL A 81 -4.77 6.02 7.32
CA VAL A 81 -3.46 6.52 7.77
C VAL A 81 -2.76 5.49 8.66
N GLN A 82 -3.48 4.88 9.60
CA GLN A 82 -2.91 3.84 10.47
C GLN A 82 -2.50 2.59 9.70
N HIS A 83 -3.31 2.18 8.71
CA HIS A 83 -3.00 1.09 7.80
C HIS A 83 -1.68 1.33 7.05
N ARG A 84 -1.56 2.50 6.40
CA ARG A 84 -0.34 2.89 5.68
C ARG A 84 0.89 2.93 6.58
N ARG A 85 0.73 3.39 7.82
CA ARG A 85 1.83 3.56 8.77
C ARG A 85 2.38 2.24 9.32
N HIS A 86 1.51 1.25 9.57
CA HIS A 86 1.88 0.07 10.35
C HIS A 86 1.79 -1.25 9.59
N THR A 87 1.15 -1.28 8.42
CA THR A 87 0.88 -2.53 7.68
C THR A 87 1.54 -2.56 6.30
N VAL A 88 1.83 -1.39 5.72
CA VAL A 88 2.24 -1.27 4.32
C VAL A 88 3.64 -0.69 4.21
N GLY A 89 4.55 -1.42 3.57
CA GLY A 89 5.77 -0.87 2.98
C GLY A 89 5.59 -0.79 1.48
N MET A 90 5.87 0.37 0.87
CA MET A 90 5.77 0.55 -0.58
C MET A 90 7.11 0.94 -1.18
N ILE A 91 7.42 0.29 -2.29
CA ILE A 91 8.54 0.64 -3.16
C ILE A 91 7.93 0.96 -4.52
N PHE A 92 8.26 2.13 -5.04
CA PHE A 92 7.73 2.64 -6.31
C PHE A 92 8.73 2.38 -7.44
N GLN A 93 8.23 2.36 -8.68
CA GLN A 93 9.09 2.22 -9.86
C GLN A 93 10.09 3.38 -9.99
N SER A 94 9.66 4.60 -9.66
CA SER A 94 10.54 5.75 -9.41
C SER A 94 10.72 5.87 -7.90
N PHE A 95 11.96 5.92 -7.40
CA PHE A 95 12.25 5.76 -5.97
C PHE A 95 11.55 6.75 -5.02
N ASN A 96 11.04 7.88 -5.53
CA ASN A 96 10.31 8.89 -4.75
C ASN A 96 11.05 9.34 -3.47
N LEU A 97 12.40 9.37 -3.52
CA LEU A 97 13.24 9.89 -2.45
C LEU A 97 13.19 11.42 -2.44
N ILE A 98 13.32 12.00 -1.25
CA ILE A 98 13.48 13.44 -1.06
C ILE A 98 14.93 13.78 -1.47
N PRO A 99 15.15 14.56 -2.55
CA PRO A 99 16.49 14.77 -3.12
C PRO A 99 17.48 15.44 -2.16
N ASP A 100 16.97 16.30 -1.27
CA ASP A 100 17.79 17.05 -0.32
C ASP A 100 18.20 16.22 0.91
N LEU A 101 17.72 14.97 1.04
CA LEU A 101 18.05 14.07 2.13
C LEU A 101 19.01 12.97 1.66
N SER A 102 19.93 12.57 2.54
CA SER A 102 20.73 11.37 2.33
C SER A 102 19.85 10.10 2.35
N ALA A 103 20.42 8.95 1.97
CA ALA A 103 19.72 7.66 2.08
C ALA A 103 19.26 7.40 3.53
N VAL A 104 20.16 7.58 4.50
CA VAL A 104 19.83 7.51 5.94
C VAL A 104 18.74 8.51 6.29
N GLY A 105 18.83 9.76 5.81
CA GLY A 105 17.83 10.80 6.06
C GLY A 105 16.43 10.45 5.55
N ASN A 106 16.33 9.83 4.36
CA ASN A 106 15.05 9.35 3.82
C ASN A 106 14.44 8.23 4.68
N VAL A 107 15.27 7.31 5.18
CA VAL A 107 14.84 6.22 6.07
C VAL A 107 14.39 6.79 7.43
N GLU A 108 15.17 7.70 8.02
CA GLU A 108 14.81 8.38 9.27
C GLU A 108 13.51 9.19 9.14
N PHE A 109 13.29 9.84 8.00
CA PHE A 109 12.08 10.61 7.74
C PHE A 109 10.83 9.73 7.83
N ALA A 110 10.86 8.54 7.24
CA ALA A 110 9.76 7.57 7.38
C ALA A 110 9.56 7.13 8.84
N MET A 111 10.64 6.93 9.59
CA MET A 111 10.59 6.55 11.01
C MET A 111 9.95 7.61 11.91
N ILE A 112 9.99 8.90 11.55
CA ILE A 112 9.25 9.95 12.26
C ILE A 112 7.75 9.65 12.24
N PHE A 113 7.21 9.31 11.06
CA PHE A 113 5.79 8.97 10.94
C PHE A 113 5.46 7.62 11.58
N GLY A 114 6.41 6.69 11.63
CA GLY A 114 6.29 5.43 12.37
C GLY A 114 6.35 5.58 13.90
N GLY A 115 6.60 6.78 14.43
CA GLY A 115 6.65 7.03 15.88
C GLY A 115 7.94 6.57 16.55
N VAL A 116 9.03 6.37 15.79
CA VAL A 116 10.30 5.92 16.36
C VAL A 116 10.97 7.07 17.13
N PRO A 117 11.40 6.85 18.40
CA PRO A 117 12.06 7.87 19.22
C PRO A 117 13.29 8.46 18.53
N ALA A 118 13.46 9.79 18.62
CA ALA A 118 14.53 10.52 17.93
C ALA A 118 15.93 9.95 18.19
N LYS A 119 16.20 9.57 19.45
CA LYS A 119 17.49 8.98 19.87
C LYS A 119 17.81 7.64 19.21
N LYS A 120 16.83 6.94 18.64
CA LYS A 120 16.99 5.60 18.05
C LYS A 120 17.02 5.62 16.52
N ARG A 121 16.47 6.66 15.87
CA ARG A 121 16.26 6.67 14.42
C ARG A 121 17.55 6.50 13.62
N HIS A 122 18.60 7.24 13.97
CA HIS A 122 19.85 7.20 13.23
C HIS A 122 20.49 5.80 13.24
N ALA A 123 20.67 5.22 14.42
CA ALA A 123 21.24 3.89 14.56
C ALA A 123 20.42 2.81 13.82
N LEU A 124 19.09 2.88 13.92
CA LEU A 124 18.20 1.95 13.21
C LEU A 124 18.24 2.14 11.69
N ALA A 125 18.28 3.39 11.21
CA ALA A 125 18.33 3.69 9.79
C ALA A 125 19.64 3.21 9.16
N SER A 126 20.77 3.43 9.84
CA SER A 126 22.08 2.94 9.41
C SER A 126 22.15 1.42 9.38
N ASP A 127 21.70 0.74 10.45
CA ASP A 127 21.66 -0.74 10.51
C ASP A 127 20.79 -1.35 9.39
N LEU A 128 19.67 -0.72 9.04
CA LEU A 128 18.84 -1.18 7.92
C LEU A 128 19.53 -1.04 6.57
N LEU A 129 20.33 0.02 6.38
CA LEU A 129 21.04 0.28 5.13
C LEU A 129 22.31 -0.58 4.98
N GLU A 130 22.92 -1.04 6.08
CA GLU A 130 24.04 -1.98 6.06
C GLU A 130 23.63 -3.41 5.69
N LYS A 131 22.34 -3.75 5.84
CA LYS A 131 21.78 -5.07 5.52
C LYS A 131 21.44 -5.27 4.04
N VAL A 132 21.70 -4.26 3.20
CA VAL A 132 21.31 -4.23 1.78
C VAL A 132 22.53 -4.41 0.89
#